data_AF-A0A2A4GU09-F1
#
_entry.id   AF-A0A2A4GU09-F1
#
_cell.length_a   1.000
_cell.length_b   1.000
_cell.length_c   1.000
_cell.angle_alpha   90.00
_cell.angle_beta   90.00
_cell.angle_gamma   90.00
#
_symmetry.space_group_name_H-M   'P 1'
#
loop_
_entity.id
_entity.type
_entity.pdbx_description
1 polymer ?
#
loop_
_entity_poly.entity_id
_entity_poly.type
_entity_poly.pdbx_seq_one_letter_code
_entity_poly.pdbx_strand_id
1 'polypeptide(L)'
;MAFNERKIDIWIDILSKEGDYNQSMKKLHNFIKQSKYKPTIADVLAIKPKEFVAEEKPKEEMHQYKLKHDPEYAEEWRKVKERGFQLLQELKADD
;
A
#
# COMPACT_ATOMS: atom_id res chain seq x y z
N MET A 1 -36.85 -2.13 14.11
CA MET A 1 -36.30 -2.57 12.81
C MET A 1 -36.28 -4.08 12.82
N ALA A 2 -36.97 -4.72 11.88
CA ALA A 2 -36.96 -6.17 11.76
C ALA A 2 -35.53 -6.66 11.54
N PHE A 3 -35.14 -7.66 12.31
CA PHE A 3 -33.91 -8.40 12.10
C PHE A 3 -34.02 -9.07 10.72
N ASN A 4 -33.13 -8.72 9.79
CA ASN A 4 -33.18 -9.24 8.43
C ASN A 4 -31.99 -10.18 8.25
N GLU A 5 -32.27 -11.49 8.31
CA GLU A 5 -31.27 -12.56 8.15
C GLU A 5 -30.44 -12.37 6.88
N ARG A 6 -31.07 -11.98 5.77
CA ARG A 6 -30.37 -11.71 4.50
C ARG A 6 -29.31 -10.63 4.62
N LYS A 7 -29.53 -9.62 5.48
CA LYS A 7 -28.53 -8.58 5.72
C LYS A 7 -27.31 -9.12 6.46
N ILE A 8 -27.52 -10.06 7.38
CA ILE A 8 -26.45 -10.71 8.13
C ILE A 8 -25.63 -11.58 7.20
N ASP A 9 -26.28 -12.38 6.36
CA ASP A 9 -25.59 -13.22 5.37
C ASP A 9 -24.69 -12.40 4.44
N ILE A 10 -25.19 -11.26 3.95
CA ILE A 10 -24.39 -10.34 3.11
C ILE A 10 -23.19 -9.79 3.89
N TRP A 11 -23.38 -9.43 5.16
CA TRP A 11 -22.28 -8.90 5.98
C TRP A 11 -21.21 -9.95 6.26
N ILE A 12 -21.63 -11.18 6.56
CA ILE A 12 -20.74 -12.32 6.76
C ILE A 12 -19.96 -12.56 5.47
N ASP A 13 -20.63 -12.63 4.31
CA ASP A 13 -19.99 -12.89 3.02
C ASP A 13 -18.89 -11.87 2.70
N ILE A 14 -19.18 -10.57 2.85
CA ILE A 14 -18.22 -9.48 2.59
C ILE A 14 -17.05 -9.54 3.57
N LEU A 15 -17.33 -9.64 4.88
CA LEU A 15 -16.28 -9.65 5.91
C LEU A 15 -15.40 -10.88 5.82
N SER A 16 -15.95 -12.04 5.45
CA SER A 16 -15.18 -13.28 5.29
C SER A 16 -14.35 -13.31 4.01
N LYS A 17 -14.82 -12.71 2.91
CA LYS A 17 -14.08 -12.72 1.63
C LYS A 17 -13.02 -11.64 1.54
N GLU A 18 -13.34 -10.43 2.01
CA GLU A 18 -12.52 -9.24 1.76
C GLU A 18 -11.88 -8.69 3.03
N GLY A 19 -12.45 -9.01 4.19
CA GLY A 19 -12.05 -8.43 5.46
C GLY A 19 -10.83 -9.11 6.10
N ASP A 20 -9.89 -8.30 6.57
CA ASP A 20 -8.98 -8.69 7.63
C ASP A 20 -9.75 -8.67 8.97
N TYR A 21 -9.92 -9.84 9.58
CA TYR A 21 -10.70 -10.00 10.82
C TYR A 21 -10.19 -9.09 11.95
N ASN A 22 -8.87 -9.08 12.19
CA ASN A 22 -8.28 -8.34 13.30
C ASN A 22 -8.42 -6.83 13.11
N GLN A 23 -8.14 -6.35 11.91
CA GLN A 23 -8.27 -4.92 11.60
C GLN A 23 -9.73 -4.47 11.59
N SER A 24 -10.63 -5.29 11.05
CA SER A 24 -12.07 -4.98 11.01
C SER A 24 -12.65 -4.93 12.42
N MET A 25 -12.24 -5.85 13.30
CA MET A 25 -12.64 -5.85 14.71
C MET A 25 -12.14 -4.60 15.44
N LYS A 26 -10.88 -4.20 15.19
CA LYS A 26 -10.31 -2.97 15.76
C LYS A 26 -11.08 -1.72 15.29
N LYS A 27 -11.43 -1.65 14.01
CA LYS A 27 -12.27 -0.57 13.45
C LYS A 27 -13.64 -0.51 14.13
N LEU A 28 -14.31 -1.65 14.27
CA LEU A 28 -15.61 -1.74 14.95
C LEU A 28 -15.53 -1.22 16.39
N HIS A 29 -14.54 -1.68 17.16
CA HIS A 29 -14.35 -1.21 18.54
C HIS A 29 -14.11 0.30 18.62
N ASN A 30 -13.32 0.86 17.71
CA ASN A 30 -13.08 2.30 17.65
C ASN A 30 -14.36 3.06 17.28
N PHE A 31 -15.13 2.56 16.32
CA PHE A 31 -16.39 3.18 15.91
C PHE A 31 -17.39 3.23 17.06
N ILE A 32 -17.57 2.13 17.80
CA ILE A 32 -18.49 2.05 18.95
C ILE A 32 -18.09 3.05 20.05
N LYS A 33 -16.79 3.34 20.23
CA LYS A 33 -16.32 4.33 21.20
C LYS A 33 -16.63 5.77 20.78
N GLN A 34 -16.70 6.04 19.49
CA GLN A 34 -16.78 7.41 18.94
C GLN A 34 -18.19 7.80 18.49
N SER A 35 -19.01 6.83 18.08
CA SER A 35 -20.31 7.07 17.46
C SER A 35 -21.44 6.45 18.29
N LYS A 36 -22.53 7.21 18.43
CA LYS A 36 -23.80 6.71 19.01
C LYS A 36 -24.67 6.01 17.96
N TYR A 37 -24.32 6.12 16.68
CA TYR A 37 -25.08 5.53 15.58
C TYR A 37 -24.66 4.10 15.30
N LYS A 38 -25.51 3.36 14.59
CA LYS A 38 -25.18 1.99 14.17
C LYS A 38 -24.14 2.03 13.06
N PRO A 39 -23.08 1.21 13.11
CA PRO A 39 -22.11 1.15 12.04
C PRO A 39 -22.75 0.59 10.76
N THR A 40 -22.20 1.02 9.63
CA THR A 40 -22.39 0.39 8.33
C THR A 40 -21.26 -0.61 8.07
N ILE A 41 -21.40 -1.45 7.04
CA ILE A 41 -20.34 -2.41 6.66
C ILE A 41 -19.04 -1.68 6.32
N ALA A 42 -19.12 -0.50 5.69
CA ALA A 42 -17.95 0.28 5.29
C ALA A 42 -17.17 0.85 6.50
N ASP A 43 -17.87 1.15 7.60
CA ASP A 43 -17.26 1.62 8.84
C ASP A 43 -16.42 0.52 9.51
N VAL A 44 -16.79 -0.74 9.28
CA VAL A 44 -16.18 -1.91 9.91
C VAL A 44 -15.13 -2.57 9.01
N LEU A 45 -15.39 -2.65 7.70
CA LEU A 45 -14.55 -3.39 6.76
C LEU A 45 -13.14 -2.79 6.69
N ALA A 46 -12.15 -3.60 7.04
CA ALA A 46 -10.75 -3.37 6.75
C ALA A 46 -10.30 -4.40 5.71
N ILE A 47 -10.01 -3.94 4.49
CA ILE A 47 -9.61 -4.82 3.40
C ILE A 47 -8.20 -5.34 3.66
N LYS A 48 -8.00 -6.66 3.57
CA LYS A 48 -6.66 -7.24 3.65
C LYS A 48 -5.83 -6.67 2.48
N PRO A 49 -4.69 -5.99 2.72
CA PRO A 49 -3.84 -5.55 1.63
C PRO A 49 -3.41 -6.77 0.81
N LYS A 50 -3.46 -6.64 -0.52
CA LYS A 50 -2.98 -7.71 -1.41
C LYS A 50 -1.54 -8.02 -1.04
N GLU A 51 -1.23 -9.30 -0.85
CA GLU A 51 0.15 -9.72 -0.61
C GLU A 51 0.99 -9.26 -1.79
N PHE A 52 2.02 -8.48 -1.50
CA PHE A 52 2.95 -8.01 -2.51
C PHE A 52 3.72 -9.22 -3.01
N VAL A 53 3.30 -9.74 -4.16
CA VAL A 53 4.09 -10.72 -4.90
C VAL A 53 5.18 -9.93 -5.61
N ALA A 54 6.40 -10.00 -5.09
CA ALA A 54 7.55 -9.51 -5.80
C ALA A 54 7.71 -10.39 -7.05
N GLU A 55 7.31 -9.88 -8.22
CA GLU A 55 7.71 -10.50 -9.48
C GLU A 55 9.25 -10.49 -9.50
N GLU A 56 9.86 -11.68 -9.45
CA GLU A 56 11.30 -11.83 -9.61
C GLU A 56 11.69 -11.34 -11.00
N LYS A 57 12.11 -10.08 -11.09
CA LYS A 57 12.64 -9.53 -12.34
C LYS A 57 13.83 -10.37 -12.81
N PRO A 58 13.95 -10.66 -14.11
CA PRO A 58 15.13 -11.33 -14.65
C PRO A 58 16.40 -10.61 -14.21
N LYS A 59 17.45 -11.36 -13.83
CA LYS A 59 18.71 -10.79 -13.31
C LYS A 59 19.32 -9.75 -14.25
N GLU A 60 19.13 -9.92 -15.55
CA GLU A 60 19.63 -9.03 -16.61
C GLU A 60 18.96 -7.65 -16.60
N GLU A 61 17.75 -7.55 -16.07
CA GLU A 61 17.03 -6.28 -15.94
C GLU A 61 17.37 -5.53 -14.65
N MET A 62 18.05 -6.19 -13.71
CA MET A 62 18.43 -5.57 -12.45
C MET A 62 19.42 -4.42 -12.68
N HIS A 63 19.19 -3.31 -12.00
CA HIS A 63 20.06 -2.13 -12.06
C HIS A 63 21.54 -2.48 -11.83
N GLN A 64 21.82 -3.38 -10.88
CA GLN A 64 23.18 -3.83 -10.58
C GLN A 64 23.84 -4.60 -11.73
N TYR A 65 23.06 -5.34 -12.51
CA TYR A 65 23.56 -6.06 -13.68
C TYR A 65 23.84 -5.08 -14.82
N LYS A 66 22.89 -4.18 -15.12
CA LYS A 66 23.06 -3.15 -16.16
C LYS A 66 24.27 -2.26 -15.88
N LEU A 67 24.50 -1.85 -14.63
CA LEU A 67 25.69 -1.06 -14.28
C LEU A 67 27.04 -1.78 -14.53
N LYS A 68 27.06 -3.11 -14.50
CA LYS A 68 28.28 -3.90 -14.70
C LYS A 68 28.50 -4.31 -16.16
N HIS A 69 27.42 -4.52 -16.89
CA HIS A 69 27.45 -5.15 -18.20
C HIS A 69 27.07 -4.19 -19.35
N ASP A 70 26.48 -3.03 -19.03
CA ASP A 70 26.09 -2.00 -20.00
C ASP A 70 26.81 -0.67 -19.68
N PRO A 71 27.85 -0.31 -20.46
CA PRO A 71 28.62 0.91 -20.25
C PRO A 71 27.81 2.18 -20.55
N GLU A 72 26.83 2.11 -21.45
CA GLU A 72 25.97 3.25 -21.80
C GLU A 72 25.02 3.58 -20.64
N TYR A 73 24.41 2.55 -20.06
CA TYR A 73 23.58 2.69 -18.87
C TYR A 73 24.37 3.22 -17.65
N ALA A 74 25.62 2.79 -17.48
CA ALA A 74 26.49 3.27 -16.42
C ALA A 74 26.84 4.77 -16.57
N GLU A 75 27.11 5.20 -17.80
CA GLU A 75 27.35 6.61 -18.17
C GLU A 75 26.12 7.49 -17.88
N GLU A 76 24.93 7.05 -18.27
CA GLU A 76 23.68 7.77 -18.00
C GLU A 76 23.41 7.88 -16.49
N TRP A 77 23.60 6.79 -15.74
CA TRP A 77 23.40 6.80 -14.30
C TRP A 77 24.35 7.75 -13.57
N ARG A 78 25.60 7.86 -14.04
CA ARG A 78 26.56 8.84 -13.51
C ARG A 78 26.06 10.27 -13.71
N LYS A 79 25.58 10.61 -14.90
CA LYS A 79 25.02 11.94 -15.20
C LYS A 79 23.79 12.26 -14.34
N VAL A 80 22.92 11.28 -14.11
CA VAL A 80 21.76 11.43 -13.21
C VAL A 80 22.20 11.71 -11.78
N LYS A 81 23.20 10.97 -11.27
CA LYS A 81 23.76 11.21 -9.93
C LYS A 81 24.40 12.59 -9.80
N GLU A 82 25.16 13.02 -10.79
CA GLU A 82 25.80 14.34 -10.81
C GLU A 82 24.74 15.46 -10.78
N ARG A 83 23.69 15.37 -11.58
CA ARG A 83 22.56 16.32 -11.55
C ARG A 83 21.83 16.32 -10.19
N GLY A 84 21.58 15.14 -9.64
CA GLY A 84 20.95 15.04 -8.31
C GLY A 84 21.79 15.67 -7.22
N PHE A 85 23.11 15.51 -7.28
CA PHE A 85 24.03 16.14 -6.34
C PHE A 85 24.08 17.67 -6.49
N GLN A 86 24.06 18.19 -7.71
CA GLN A 86 23.97 19.62 -7.97
C GLN A 86 22.67 20.21 -7.40
N LEU A 87 21.52 19.58 -7.65
CA LEU A 87 20.24 20.02 -7.13
C LEU A 87 20.21 20.05 -5.59
N LEU A 88 20.81 19.05 -4.93
CA LEU A 88 20.92 19.02 -3.47
C LEU A 88 21.83 20.14 -2.93
N GLN A 89 22.86 20.55 -3.67
CA GLN A 89 23.69 21.69 -3.29
C GLN A 89 22.96 23.01 -3.46
N GLU A 90 22.22 23.18 -4.55
CA GLU A 90 21.39 24.38 -4.80
C GLU A 90 20.33 24.55 -3.70
N LEU A 91 19.60 23.48 -3.37
CA LEU A 91 18.60 23.49 -2.29
C LEU A 91 19.19 23.81 -0.92
N LYS A 92 20.44 23.41 -0.66
CA LYS A 92 21.14 23.69 0.59
C LYS A 92 21.72 25.11 0.64
N ALA A 93 21.90 25.75 -0.51
CA ALA A 93 22.41 27.12 -0.62
C ALA A 93 21.30 28.18 -0.54
N ASP A 94 20.04 27.78 -0.77
CA ASP A 94 18.84 28.62 -0.66
C ASP A 94 18.20 28.66 0.75
N ASP A 95 18.76 27.92 1.73
CA ASP A 95 18.42 27.95 3.17
C ASP A 95 19.45 28.77 3.97
#